data_AF-A0A1G6SQ59-F1
#
_entry.id   AF-A0A1G6SQ59-F1
#
_cell.length_a   1.000
_cell.length_b   1.000
_cell.length_c   1.000
_cell.angle_alpha   90.00
_cell.angle_beta   90.00
_cell.angle_gamma   90.00
#
_symmetry.space_group_name_H-M   'P 1'
#
loop_
_entity.id
_entity.type
_entity.pdbx_description
1 polymer ?
#
loop_
_entity_poly.entity_id
_entity_poly.type
_entity_poly.pdbx_seq_one_letter_code
_entity_poly.pdbx_strand_id
1 'polypeptide(L)'
;MARLVTKIALVSALVLTAACAPKKKLADLPPPPPPPQAAPAEPAPPPPPPPSNMPVPGSRADFLAQAGSDTVHFATDAYDIDAESQAILTKQAAWMAKYPNVTATIEGHCDERGTREYNLALGDRRANAAKNYLVNAGVSASRLSVISYGKEKPIATGSDEASWAQNRRAVTVVPQ
;
A
#
# COMPACT_ATOMS: atom_id res chain seq x y z
N MET A 1 -38.37 37.07 39.12
CA MET A 1 -38.11 36.40 40.42
C MET A 1 -37.13 35.26 40.12
N ALA A 2 -35.80 35.44 40.18
CA ALA A 2 -34.93 35.39 41.38
C ALA A 2 -35.24 34.15 42.24
N ARG A 3 -34.35 33.20 42.59
CA ARG A 3 -32.87 33.07 42.76
C ARG A 3 -32.56 31.55 42.55
N LEU A 4 -31.35 30.99 42.43
CA LEU A 4 -30.19 31.08 43.32
C LEU A 4 -29.05 30.24 42.72
N VAL A 5 -27.83 30.76 42.84
CA VAL A 5 -26.54 30.22 42.38
C VAL A 5 -25.98 29.20 43.39
N THR A 6 -25.29 28.13 42.96
CA THR A 6 -24.14 27.55 43.71
C THR A 6 -23.27 26.69 42.77
N LYS A 7 -21.97 27.01 42.68
CA LYS A 7 -20.88 26.20 42.10
C LYS A 7 -19.92 25.80 43.23
N ILE A 8 -19.58 24.52 43.40
CA ILE A 8 -18.44 23.97 44.19
C ILE A 8 -18.14 22.58 43.55
N ALA A 9 -17.05 22.31 42.81
CA ALA A 9 -15.66 21.96 43.22
C ALA A 9 -15.60 20.65 44.05
N LEU A 10 -14.63 19.71 43.99
CA LEU A 10 -13.48 19.33 43.17
C LEU A 10 -12.98 17.95 43.75
N VAL A 11 -12.21 17.18 42.98
CA VAL A 11 -11.21 16.14 43.36
C VAL A 11 -11.66 14.71 43.70
N SER A 12 -11.14 13.79 42.87
CA SER A 12 -11.20 12.34 43.00
C SER A 12 -9.91 11.75 43.59
N ALA A 13 -10.10 10.75 44.45
CA ALA A 13 -9.32 9.51 44.65
C ALA A 13 -7.86 9.51 45.17
N LEU A 14 -7.79 9.18 46.48
CA LEU A 14 -6.85 8.30 47.22
C LEU A 14 -6.32 7.11 46.38
N VAL A 15 -5.09 6.58 46.47
CA VAL A 15 -4.37 5.95 47.60
C VAL A 15 -2.88 5.77 47.22
N LEU A 16 -1.95 6.07 48.13
CA LEU A 16 -0.53 5.68 48.11
C LEU A 16 -0.32 4.47 49.03
N THR A 17 0.29 3.39 48.53
CA THR A 17 0.92 2.36 49.37
C THR A 17 2.29 1.99 48.83
N ALA A 18 3.30 2.28 49.65
CA ALA A 18 4.67 1.80 49.52
C ALA A 18 4.78 0.36 50.05
N ALA A 19 5.54 -0.50 49.35
CA ALA A 19 5.97 -1.79 49.88
C ALA A 19 7.43 -2.07 49.46
N CYS A 20 8.31 -2.11 50.46
CA CYS A 20 9.71 -2.53 50.35
C CYS A 20 9.80 -4.06 50.32
N ALA A 21 10.69 -4.61 49.49
CA ALA A 21 11.11 -6.01 49.53
C ALA A 21 12.64 -6.12 49.77
N PRO A 22 13.12 -7.18 50.45
CA PRO A 22 14.47 -7.25 51.02
C PRO A 22 15.56 -7.69 50.02
N LYS A 23 16.77 -7.15 50.18
CA LYS A 23 17.99 -7.56 49.46
C LYS A 23 18.44 -8.96 49.89
N LYS A 24 18.50 -9.92 48.96
CA LYS A 24 19.10 -11.25 49.15
C LYS A 24 20.58 -11.23 48.77
N LYS A 25 21.41 -11.82 49.63
CA LYS A 25 22.88 -11.94 49.52
C LYS A 25 23.30 -12.63 48.21
N LEU A 26 24.39 -12.09 47.66
CA LEU A 26 25.20 -12.58 46.55
C LEU A 26 25.80 -13.96 46.92
N ALA A 27 25.63 -14.95 46.06
CA ALA A 27 26.34 -16.23 46.13
C ALA A 27 27.47 -16.20 45.09
N ASP A 28 28.65 -16.66 45.49
CA ASP A 28 29.84 -16.76 44.65
C ASP A 28 29.58 -17.65 43.42
N LEU A 29 29.91 -17.14 42.24
CA LEU A 29 29.93 -17.92 41.00
C LEU A 29 31.26 -18.68 40.90
N PRO A 30 31.27 -19.94 40.43
CA PRO A 30 32.50 -20.68 40.16
C PRO A 30 33.30 -20.04 39.01
N PRO A 31 34.64 -20.26 38.95
CA PRO A 31 35.48 -19.66 37.92
C PRO A 31 35.11 -20.15 36.51
N PRO A 32 35.29 -19.30 35.48
CA PRO A 32 34.96 -19.66 34.11
C PRO A 32 35.88 -20.77 33.57
N PRO A 33 35.39 -21.62 32.65
CA PRO A 33 36.21 -22.64 31.99
C PRO A 33 37.30 -22.00 31.11
N PRO A 34 38.42 -22.70 30.84
CA PRO A 34 39.49 -22.21 29.98
C PRO A 34 39.00 -21.98 28.54
N PRO A 35 39.63 -21.04 27.81
CA PRO A 35 39.18 -20.65 26.46
C PRO A 35 39.31 -21.82 25.47
N PRO A 36 38.37 -21.95 24.50
CA PRO A 36 38.47 -22.93 23.43
C PRO A 36 39.72 -22.68 22.57
N GLN A 37 40.48 -23.76 22.27
CA GLN A 37 41.55 -23.73 21.28
C GLN A 37 40.97 -23.41 19.89
N ALA A 38 41.63 -22.50 19.17
CA ALA A 38 41.23 -22.11 17.82
C ALA A 38 41.31 -23.31 16.85
N ALA A 39 40.18 -23.68 16.26
CA ALA A 39 40.16 -24.54 15.09
C ALA A 39 40.82 -23.84 13.88
N PRO A 40 41.46 -24.56 12.96
CA PRO A 40 41.97 -23.98 11.72
C PRO A 40 40.82 -23.30 10.94
N ALA A 41 41.04 -22.07 10.50
CA ALA A 41 40.07 -21.32 9.70
C ALA A 41 39.83 -22.03 8.36
N GLU A 42 38.61 -22.49 8.12
CA GLU A 42 38.15 -22.85 6.78
C GLU A 42 38.20 -21.60 5.87
N PRO A 43 38.61 -21.71 4.60
CA PRO A 43 38.54 -20.60 3.66
C PRO A 43 37.10 -20.12 3.53
N ALA A 44 36.89 -18.82 3.72
CA ALA A 44 35.56 -18.22 3.60
C ALA A 44 34.95 -18.52 2.21
N PRO A 45 33.65 -18.86 2.12
CA PRO A 45 32.97 -18.97 0.84
C PRO A 45 33.06 -17.63 0.09
N PRO A 46 33.12 -17.63 -1.25
CA PRO A 46 33.17 -16.40 -2.02
C PRO A 46 31.96 -15.52 -1.70
N PRO A 47 32.11 -14.18 -1.69
CA PRO A 47 31.01 -13.28 -1.41
C PRO A 47 29.87 -13.53 -2.42
N PRO A 48 28.60 -13.45 -1.98
CA PRO A 48 27.47 -13.53 -2.91
C PRO A 48 27.64 -12.45 -3.99
N PRO A 49 27.23 -12.73 -5.24
CA PRO A 49 27.26 -11.72 -6.28
C PRO A 49 26.45 -10.49 -5.82
N PRO A 50 26.88 -9.27 -6.18
CA PRO A 50 26.13 -8.06 -5.85
C PRO A 50 24.70 -8.20 -6.40
N PRO A 51 23.68 -7.69 -5.68
CA PRO A 51 22.31 -7.73 -6.17
C PRO A 51 22.27 -7.05 -7.54
N SER A 52 21.88 -7.79 -8.57
CA SER A 52 21.63 -7.22 -9.89
C SER A 52 20.41 -6.31 -9.79
N ASN A 53 20.63 -5.00 -9.87
CA ASN A 53 19.63 -3.93 -9.80
C ASN A 53 18.63 -3.93 -10.98
N MET A 54 18.50 -5.03 -11.73
CA MET A 54 17.59 -5.12 -12.87
C MET A 54 16.23 -5.70 -12.44
N PRO A 55 15.11 -5.17 -12.96
CA PRO A 55 13.80 -5.75 -12.73
C PRO A 55 13.74 -7.22 -13.15
N VAL A 56 13.14 -8.07 -12.32
CA VAL A 56 12.92 -9.49 -12.64
C VAL A 56 11.82 -9.58 -13.71
N PRO A 57 12.00 -10.30 -14.82
CA PRO A 57 10.97 -10.42 -15.86
C PRO A 57 9.62 -10.89 -15.29
N GLY A 58 8.52 -10.19 -15.62
CA GLY A 58 7.19 -10.52 -15.13
C GLY A 58 6.86 -10.00 -13.72
N SER A 59 7.82 -9.37 -13.03
CA SER A 59 7.60 -8.72 -11.73
C SER A 59 6.87 -7.38 -11.87
N ARG A 60 6.40 -6.82 -10.75
CA ARG A 60 5.88 -5.45 -10.72
C ARG A 60 6.89 -4.41 -11.17
N ALA A 61 8.17 -4.58 -10.79
CA ALA A 61 9.22 -3.65 -11.20
C ALA A 61 9.42 -3.66 -12.72
N ASP A 62 9.32 -4.84 -13.33
CA ASP A 62 9.43 -5.01 -14.78
C ASP A 62 8.20 -4.43 -15.51
N PHE A 63 7.00 -4.62 -14.94
CA PHE A 63 5.78 -3.98 -15.42
C PHE A 63 5.91 -2.46 -15.47
N LEU A 64 6.33 -1.82 -14.37
CA LEU A 64 6.52 -0.37 -14.33
C LEU A 64 7.61 0.10 -15.31
N ALA A 65 8.71 -0.65 -15.41
CA ALA A 65 9.81 -0.31 -16.33
C ALA A 65 9.38 -0.35 -17.81
N GLN A 66 8.54 -1.32 -18.20
CA GLN A 66 8.11 -1.48 -19.59
C GLN A 66 6.83 -0.70 -19.93
N ALA A 67 5.85 -0.65 -19.03
CA ALA A 67 4.59 0.05 -19.25
C ALA A 67 4.70 1.56 -19.00
N GLY A 68 5.67 1.99 -18.18
CA GLY A 68 5.92 3.37 -17.78
C GLY A 68 5.01 3.87 -16.67
N SER A 69 3.78 3.37 -16.57
CA SER A 69 2.85 3.66 -15.49
C SER A 69 1.87 2.50 -15.30
N ASP A 70 1.52 2.22 -14.04
CA ASP A 70 0.41 1.34 -13.67
C ASP A 70 -0.92 2.09 -13.51
N THR A 71 -0.89 3.42 -13.55
CA THR A 71 -2.00 4.29 -13.16
C THR A 71 -2.51 5.11 -14.34
N VAL A 72 -3.84 5.19 -14.47
CA VAL A 72 -4.56 6.11 -15.37
C VAL A 72 -5.48 7.03 -14.58
N HIS A 73 -5.73 8.23 -15.10
CA HIS A 73 -6.49 9.28 -14.42
C HIS A 73 -7.80 9.60 -15.13
N PHE A 74 -8.71 10.26 -14.41
CA PHE A 74 -10.04 10.59 -14.91
C PHE A 74 -10.40 12.05 -14.61
N ALA A 75 -11.23 12.62 -15.47
CA ALA A 75 -11.88 13.90 -15.20
C ALA A 75 -12.88 13.78 -14.03
N THR A 76 -13.26 14.94 -13.48
CA THR A 76 -14.28 15.03 -12.43
C THR A 76 -15.58 14.39 -12.92
N ASP A 77 -16.15 13.53 -12.07
CA ASP A 77 -17.41 12.81 -12.34
C ASP A 77 -17.43 11.93 -13.61
N ALA A 78 -16.26 11.62 -14.17
CA ALA A 78 -16.12 10.84 -15.39
C ALA A 78 -15.42 9.49 -15.16
N TYR A 79 -15.66 8.59 -16.11
CA TYR A 79 -14.97 7.30 -16.24
C TYR A 79 -14.50 7.04 -17.69
N ASP A 80 -14.54 8.05 -18.55
CA ASP A 80 -14.02 7.96 -19.91
C ASP A 80 -12.49 7.86 -19.91
N ILE A 81 -11.95 7.03 -20.79
CA ILE A 81 -10.50 6.84 -20.96
C ILE A 81 -10.00 7.81 -22.03
N ASP A 82 -9.29 8.86 -21.60
CA ASP A 82 -8.67 9.83 -22.49
C ASP A 82 -7.46 9.27 -23.25
N ALA A 83 -6.95 10.04 -24.22
CA ALA A 83 -5.88 9.58 -25.11
C ALA A 83 -4.57 9.23 -24.36
N GLU A 84 -4.25 9.95 -23.29
CA GLU A 84 -3.08 9.67 -22.45
C GLU A 84 -3.26 8.33 -21.72
N SER A 85 -4.42 8.10 -21.12
CA SER A 85 -4.78 6.86 -20.44
C SER A 85 -4.83 5.67 -21.41
N GLN A 86 -5.32 5.87 -22.64
CA GLN A 86 -5.27 4.86 -23.70
C GLN A 86 -3.83 4.46 -24.03
N ALA A 87 -2.91 5.43 -24.14
CA ALA A 87 -1.50 5.14 -24.41
C ALA A 87 -0.85 4.33 -23.27
N ILE A 88 -1.16 4.65 -22.02
CA ILE A 88 -0.70 3.89 -20.84
C ILE A 88 -1.25 2.47 -20.87
N LEU A 89 -2.58 2.30 -20.98
CA LEU A 89 -3.22 0.99 -20.99
C LEU A 89 -2.76 0.11 -22.17
N THR A 90 -2.45 0.72 -23.32
CA THR A 90 -1.90 0.00 -24.46
C THR A 90 -0.54 -0.61 -24.14
N LYS A 91 0.34 0.14 -23.45
CA LYS A 91 1.64 -0.39 -23.01
C LYS A 91 1.48 -1.48 -21.94
N GLN A 92 0.52 -1.30 -21.02
CA GLN A 92 0.19 -2.32 -20.02
C GLN A 92 -0.29 -3.62 -20.70
N ALA A 93 -1.19 -3.54 -21.67
CA ALA A 93 -1.67 -4.70 -22.44
C ALA A 93 -0.52 -5.39 -23.19
N ALA A 94 0.37 -4.63 -23.82
CA ALA A 94 1.54 -5.17 -24.50
C ALA A 94 2.48 -5.92 -23.54
N TRP A 95 2.67 -5.42 -22.33
CA TRP A 95 3.42 -6.14 -21.30
C TRP A 95 2.70 -7.43 -20.86
N MET A 96 1.39 -7.35 -20.58
CA MET A 96 0.61 -8.52 -20.18
C MET A 96 0.53 -9.61 -21.26
N ALA A 97 0.69 -9.25 -22.53
CA ALA A 97 0.81 -10.19 -23.64
C ALA A 97 2.14 -10.97 -23.61
N LYS A 98 3.24 -10.35 -23.15
CA LYS A 98 4.54 -11.02 -22.97
C LYS A 98 4.54 -12.01 -21.80
N TYR A 99 3.74 -11.74 -20.77
CA TYR A 99 3.66 -12.55 -19.55
C TYR A 99 2.26 -13.15 -19.36
N PRO A 100 1.88 -14.19 -20.12
CA PRO A 100 0.51 -14.71 -20.15
C PRO A 100 0.03 -15.31 -18.82
N ASN A 101 0.97 -15.68 -17.94
CA ASN A 101 0.66 -16.26 -16.63
C ASN A 101 0.37 -15.19 -15.56
N VAL A 102 0.63 -13.91 -15.83
CA VAL A 102 0.40 -12.83 -14.85
C VAL A 102 -1.07 -12.43 -14.86
N THR A 103 -1.69 -12.39 -13.69
CA THR A 103 -3.01 -11.79 -13.47
C THR A 103 -2.87 -10.36 -12.96
N ALA A 104 -3.90 -9.53 -13.13
CA ALA A 104 -3.92 -8.18 -12.58
C ALA A 104 -5.27 -7.86 -11.91
N THR A 105 -5.20 -7.07 -10.85
CA THR A 105 -6.36 -6.44 -10.21
C THR A 105 -6.38 -4.97 -10.56
N ILE A 106 -7.50 -4.45 -11.05
CA ILE A 106 -7.66 -3.04 -11.36
C ILE A 106 -8.42 -2.37 -10.23
N GLU A 107 -7.76 -1.42 -9.57
CA GLU A 107 -8.27 -0.72 -8.40
C GLU A 107 -8.83 0.65 -8.80
N GLY A 108 -10.12 0.89 -8.56
CA GLY A 108 -10.80 2.13 -8.89
C GLY A 108 -10.87 3.09 -7.70
N HIS A 109 -10.49 4.34 -7.92
CA HIS A 109 -10.43 5.38 -6.89
C HIS A 109 -11.15 6.66 -7.31
N CYS A 110 -11.59 7.42 -6.31
CA CYS A 110 -12.22 8.72 -6.45
C CYS A 110 -11.62 9.74 -5.49
N ASP A 111 -11.86 11.02 -5.78
CA ASP A 111 -11.61 12.09 -4.83
C ASP A 111 -12.67 12.12 -3.71
N GLU A 112 -12.47 12.98 -2.72
CA GLU A 112 -13.25 12.97 -1.47
C GLU A 112 -14.71 13.43 -1.62
N ARG A 113 -15.05 14.11 -2.73
CA ARG A 113 -16.33 14.80 -2.93
C ARG A 113 -17.44 13.79 -3.23
N GLY A 114 -18.66 14.09 -2.78
CA GLY A 114 -19.83 13.21 -2.94
C GLY A 114 -19.95 12.12 -1.85
N THR A 115 -21.01 11.31 -1.92
CA THR A 115 -21.27 10.27 -0.91
C THR A 115 -20.30 9.10 -1.07
N ARG A 116 -20.17 8.30 -0.01
CA ARG A 116 -19.33 7.10 -0.03
C ARG A 116 -19.81 6.09 -1.07
N GLU A 117 -21.11 5.81 -1.07
CA GLU A 117 -21.77 4.83 -1.94
C GLU A 117 -21.64 5.25 -3.41
N TYR A 118 -21.80 6.55 -3.68
CA TYR A 118 -21.60 7.10 -5.02
C TYR A 118 -20.17 6.86 -5.52
N ASN A 119 -19.17 7.18 -4.69
CA ASN A 119 -17.77 7.00 -5.05
C ASN A 119 -17.36 5.54 -5.17
N LEU A 120 -17.96 4.64 -4.39
CA LEU A 120 -17.76 3.20 -4.60
C LEU A 120 -18.28 2.77 -5.99
N ALA A 121 -19.47 3.23 -6.39
CA ALA A 121 -20.00 2.93 -7.72
C ALA A 121 -19.20 3.59 -8.86
N LEU A 122 -18.75 4.83 -8.68
CA LEU A 122 -17.93 5.53 -9.67
C LEU A 122 -16.54 4.90 -9.81
N GLY A 123 -15.90 4.52 -8.69
CA GLY A 123 -14.64 3.79 -8.71
C GLY A 123 -14.77 2.45 -9.43
N ASP A 124 -15.88 1.74 -9.23
CA ASP A 124 -16.16 0.47 -9.93
C ASP A 124 -16.29 0.68 -11.45
N ARG A 125 -17.01 1.74 -11.88
CA ARG A 125 -17.09 2.12 -13.30
C ARG A 125 -15.72 2.45 -13.89
N ARG A 126 -14.86 3.18 -13.18
CA ARG A 126 -13.49 3.52 -13.63
C ARG A 126 -12.61 2.29 -13.81
N ALA A 127 -12.62 1.39 -12.83
CA ALA A 127 -11.85 0.16 -12.91
C ALA A 127 -12.35 -0.76 -14.02
N ASN A 128 -13.68 -0.85 -14.21
CA ASN A 128 -14.26 -1.59 -15.34
C ASN A 128 -13.96 -0.92 -16.69
N ALA A 129 -13.90 0.40 -16.80
CA ALA A 129 -13.50 1.09 -18.02
C ALA A 129 -12.06 0.72 -18.43
N ALA A 130 -11.11 0.77 -17.47
CA ALA A 130 -9.75 0.33 -17.70
C ALA A 130 -9.66 -1.17 -18.04
N LYS A 131 -10.41 -2.04 -17.33
CA LYS A 131 -10.51 -3.47 -17.64
C LYS A 131 -10.97 -3.70 -19.07
N ASN A 132 -12.06 -3.07 -19.47
CA ASN A 132 -12.66 -3.23 -20.79
C ASN A 132 -11.70 -2.79 -21.89
N TYR A 133 -10.95 -1.70 -21.66
CA TYR A 133 -9.90 -1.30 -22.59
C TYR A 133 -8.82 -2.38 -22.73
N LEU A 134 -8.29 -2.91 -21.62
CA LEU A 134 -7.27 -3.97 -21.65
C LEU A 134 -7.79 -5.25 -22.35
N VAL A 135 -9.06 -5.60 -22.13
CA VAL A 135 -9.69 -6.73 -22.81
C VAL A 135 -9.78 -6.49 -24.32
N ASN A 136 -10.23 -5.30 -24.74
CA ASN A 136 -10.28 -4.91 -26.14
C ASN A 136 -8.88 -4.87 -26.78
N ALA A 137 -7.84 -4.58 -25.99
CA ALA A 137 -6.44 -4.64 -26.39
C ALA A 137 -5.85 -6.07 -26.40
N GLY A 138 -6.65 -7.10 -26.11
CA GLY A 138 -6.28 -8.52 -26.24
C GLY A 138 -5.91 -9.23 -24.94
N VAL A 139 -6.03 -8.60 -23.78
CA VAL A 139 -5.82 -9.28 -22.49
C VAL A 139 -7.04 -10.13 -22.15
N SER A 140 -6.86 -11.41 -21.85
CA SER A 140 -7.98 -12.27 -21.44
C SER A 140 -8.70 -11.72 -20.21
N ALA A 141 -10.03 -11.58 -20.28
CA ALA A 141 -10.86 -11.10 -19.18
C ALA A 141 -10.74 -11.95 -17.90
N SER A 142 -10.44 -13.25 -18.02
CA SER A 142 -10.22 -14.15 -16.89
C SER A 142 -8.97 -13.82 -16.06
N ARG A 143 -8.04 -13.04 -16.62
CA ARG A 143 -6.81 -12.59 -15.94
C ARG A 143 -6.99 -11.27 -15.22
N LEU A 144 -8.15 -10.63 -15.35
CA LEU A 144 -8.42 -9.28 -14.87
C LEU A 144 -9.57 -9.28 -13.86
N SER A 145 -9.28 -8.90 -12.63
CA SER A 145 -10.27 -8.60 -11.60
C SER A 145 -10.39 -7.08 -11.39
N VAL A 146 -11.47 -6.66 -10.75
CA VAL A 146 -11.74 -5.24 -10.43
C VAL A 146 -12.07 -5.13 -8.94
N ILE A 147 -11.56 -4.09 -8.30
CA ILE A 147 -11.95 -3.67 -6.95
C ILE A 147 -12.18 -2.16 -6.97
N SER A 148 -13.24 -1.69 -6.31
CA SER A 148 -13.45 -0.26 -6.08
C SER A 148 -13.15 0.08 -4.63
N TYR A 149 -12.27 1.05 -4.42
CA TYR A 149 -12.07 1.68 -3.11
C TYR A 149 -12.86 2.98 -2.98
N GLY A 150 -13.44 3.49 -4.06
CA GLY A 150 -14.03 4.82 -4.09
C GLY A 150 -13.08 5.85 -3.50
N LYS A 151 -13.52 6.56 -2.45
CA LYS A 151 -12.72 7.59 -1.77
C LYS A 151 -11.96 7.13 -0.53
N GLU A 152 -11.94 5.83 -0.24
CA GLU A 152 -11.40 5.27 1.01
C GLU A 152 -9.87 5.11 1.02
N LYS A 153 -9.22 5.25 -0.15
CA LYS A 153 -7.77 5.08 -0.33
C LYS A 153 -7.16 6.26 -1.12
N PRO A 154 -7.19 7.49 -0.57
CA PRO A 154 -6.58 8.64 -1.21
C PRO A 154 -5.06 8.52 -1.21
N ILE A 155 -4.42 9.02 -2.27
CA ILE A 155 -2.96 9.19 -2.33
C ILE A 155 -2.56 10.63 -2.00
N ALA A 156 -3.42 11.59 -2.33
CA ALA A 156 -3.30 12.98 -1.93
C ALA A 156 -4.40 13.32 -0.94
N THR A 157 -4.05 13.85 0.23
CA THR A 157 -5.00 14.13 1.32
C THR A 157 -5.46 15.58 1.37
N GLY A 158 -5.03 16.42 0.43
CA GLY A 158 -5.49 17.80 0.31
C GLY A 158 -6.92 17.91 -0.23
N SER A 159 -7.58 19.00 0.11
CA SER A 159 -8.94 19.34 -0.33
C SER A 159 -8.91 20.41 -1.42
N ASP A 160 -8.16 20.14 -2.48
CA ASP A 160 -7.97 21.02 -3.63
C ASP A 160 -7.93 20.24 -4.95
N GLU A 161 -8.06 20.93 -6.09
CA GLU A 161 -8.11 20.26 -7.40
C GLU A 161 -6.82 19.49 -7.72
N ALA A 162 -5.67 19.95 -7.23
CA ALA A 162 -4.40 19.24 -7.41
C ALA A 162 -4.43 17.85 -6.74
N SER A 163 -4.99 17.77 -5.53
CA SER A 163 -5.15 16.52 -4.80
C SER A 163 -6.26 15.65 -5.38
N TRP A 164 -7.39 16.25 -5.74
CA TRP A 164 -8.52 15.54 -6.33
C TRP A 164 -8.15 14.88 -7.66
N ALA A 165 -7.41 15.58 -8.52
CA ALA A 165 -6.96 15.03 -9.80
C ALA A 165 -6.11 13.76 -9.64
N GLN A 166 -5.21 13.73 -8.65
CA GLN A 166 -4.41 12.54 -8.34
C GLN A 166 -5.25 11.37 -7.81
N ASN A 167 -6.33 11.67 -7.09
CA ASN A 167 -7.18 10.64 -6.48
C ASN A 167 -8.18 10.02 -7.47
N ARG A 168 -8.58 10.73 -8.53
CA ARG A 168 -9.44 10.22 -9.59
C ARG A 168 -8.66 9.32 -10.54
N ARG A 169 -8.44 8.07 -10.14
CA ARG A 169 -7.57 7.14 -10.88
C ARG A 169 -8.06 5.70 -10.90
N ALA A 170 -7.50 4.91 -11.80
CA ALA A 170 -7.51 3.46 -11.74
C ALA A 170 -6.06 2.95 -11.76
N VAL A 171 -5.75 1.95 -10.92
CA VAL A 171 -4.41 1.40 -10.77
C VAL A 171 -4.41 -0.08 -11.14
N THR A 172 -3.55 -0.47 -12.07
CA THR A 172 -3.35 -1.87 -12.46
C THR A 172 -2.31 -2.51 -11.55
N VAL A 173 -2.76 -3.36 -10.63
CA VAL A 173 -1.90 -4.06 -9.67
C VAL A 173 -1.58 -5.46 -10.19
N VAL A 174 -0.31 -5.69 -10.49
CA VAL A 174 0.26 -7.01 -10.78
C VAL A 174 0.95 -7.59 -9.52
N PRO A 175 1.06 -8.93 -9.40
CA PRO A 175 1.87 -9.58 -8.38
C PRO A 175 3.31 -9.04 -8.34
N GLN A 176 3.92 -9.08 -7.14
CA GLN A 176 5.29 -8.63 -6.93
C GLN A 176 6.29 -9.48 -7.71
#